data_AF-A0A438F7P7-F1
#
_entry.id   AF-A0A438F7P7-F1
#
_cell.length_a   1.000
_cell.length_b   1.000
_cell.length_c   1.000
_cell.angle_alpha   90.00
_cell.angle_beta   90.00
_cell.angle_gamma   90.00
#
_symmetry.space_group_name_H-M   'P 1'
#
loop_
_entity.id
_entity.type
_entity.pdbx_description
1 polymer ?
#
loop_
_entity_poly.entity_id
_entity_poly.type
_entity_poly.pdbx_seq_one_letter_code
_entity_poly.pdbx_strand_id
1 'polypeptide(L)'
;MEFLAHLAPRVLPDPMPSQFRLDLYCTYHQSAGHHTDHCTALRHAIQDIVDSGTFGHPQSDMFSIPTLAQAMRADTLSPAVPDLIDLGD
;
A
#
# COMPACT_ATOMS: atom_id res chain seq x y z
N MET A 1 24.31 -19.09 -20.53
CA MET A 1 24.30 -17.77 -21.21
C MET A 1 22.86 -17.52 -21.61
N GLU A 2 22.12 -16.85 -20.74
CA GLU A 2 20.68 -16.60 -20.90
C GLU A 2 20.50 -15.54 -21.99
N PHE A 3 19.81 -15.90 -23.08
CA PHE A 3 19.49 -14.96 -24.15
C PHE A 3 18.34 -14.07 -23.68
N LEU A 4 18.62 -12.79 -23.41
CA LEU A 4 17.59 -11.76 -23.40
C LEU A 4 17.10 -11.58 -24.85
N ALA A 5 16.10 -12.36 -25.22
CA ALA A 5 15.39 -12.17 -26.47
C ALA A 5 14.76 -10.77 -26.44
N HIS A 6 15.35 -9.84 -27.19
CA HIS A 6 14.68 -8.58 -27.49
C HIS A 6 13.37 -8.93 -28.18
N LEU A 7 12.25 -8.70 -27.50
CA LEU A 7 10.93 -8.73 -28.12
C LEU A 7 11.00 -7.71 -29.25
N ALA A 8 10.91 -8.20 -30.49
CA ALA A 8 10.91 -7.36 -31.67
C ALA A 8 9.90 -6.21 -31.47
N PRO A 9 10.21 -4.97 -31.88
CA PRO A 9 9.26 -3.87 -31.82
C PRO A 9 7.96 -4.33 -32.47
N ARG A 10 6.89 -4.41 -31.67
CA ARG A 10 5.58 -4.77 -32.20
C ARG A 10 5.22 -3.71 -33.21
N VAL A 11 5.06 -4.11 -34.47
CA VAL A 11 4.57 -3.24 -35.54
C VAL A 11 3.27 -2.63 -35.03
N LEU A 12 3.22 -1.30 -34.99
CA LEU A 12 2.01 -0.58 -34.58
C LEU A 12 0.88 -1.03 -35.53
N PRO A 13 -0.26 -1.51 -35.01
CA PRO A 13 -1.36 -1.96 -35.86
C PRO A 13 -1.77 -0.85 -36.84
N ASP A 14 -1.92 -1.22 -38.11
CA ASP A 14 -2.44 -0.38 -39.19
C ASP A 14 -3.88 -0.83 -39.51
N PRO A 15 -4.91 0.04 -39.37
CA PRO A 15 -4.83 1.43 -38.95
C PRO A 15 -4.60 1.59 -37.45
N MET A 16 -3.90 2.67 -37.13
CA MET A 16 -3.61 3.09 -35.76
C MET A 16 -4.93 3.17 -34.96
N PRO A 17 -5.04 2.51 -33.79
CA PRO A 17 -6.30 2.43 -33.05
C PRO A 17 -6.76 3.81 -32.61
N SER A 18 -7.96 4.26 -33.00
CA SER A 18 -8.48 5.64 -32.86
C SER A 18 -8.15 6.41 -31.56
N GLN A 19 -7.98 5.69 -30.44
CA GLN A 19 -7.66 6.21 -29.13
C GLN A 19 -6.15 6.48 -28.90
N PHE A 20 -5.26 6.04 -29.79
CA PHE A 20 -3.82 6.23 -29.65
C PHE A 20 -3.42 7.62 -30.13
N ARG A 21 -2.66 8.28 -29.28
CA ARG A 21 -2.41 9.71 -29.29
C ARG A 21 -0.95 9.92 -28.94
N LEU A 22 -0.16 10.37 -29.91
CA LEU A 22 1.28 10.57 -29.75
C LEU A 22 1.62 11.70 -28.76
N ASP A 23 0.67 12.60 -28.51
CA ASP A 23 0.74 13.68 -27.53
C ASP A 23 0.59 13.21 -26.08
N LEU A 24 0.13 11.97 -25.86
CA LEU A 24 -0.13 11.43 -24.53
C LEU A 24 0.93 10.41 -24.15
N TYR A 25 1.28 10.36 -22.87
CA TYR A 25 2.28 9.43 -22.33
C TYR A 25 1.69 8.58 -21.19
N CYS A 26 1.96 7.27 -21.24
CA CYS A 26 1.58 6.32 -20.21
C CYS A 26 2.81 5.96 -19.38
N THR A 27 2.80 6.29 -18.08
CA THR A 27 3.91 5.98 -17.17
C THR A 27 4.09 4.48 -16.96
N TYR A 28 3.00 3.70 -16.99
CA TYR A 28 3.06 2.25 -16.82
C TYR A 28 3.80 1.56 -17.99
N HIS A 29 3.48 1.95 -19.23
CA HIS A 29 4.16 1.43 -20.43
C HIS A 29 5.45 2.16 -20.77
N GLN A 30 5.66 3.34 -20.19
CA GLN A 30 6.76 4.24 -20.50
C GLN A 30 6.83 4.63 -21.99
N SER A 31 5.68 4.77 -22.63
CA SER A 31 5.56 5.04 -24.07
C SER A 31 4.43 6.03 -24.40
N ALA A 32 4.50 6.61 -25.61
CA ALA A 32 3.44 7.45 -26.13
C ALA A 32 2.22 6.61 -26.56
N GLY A 33 1.02 7.18 -26.42
CA GLY A 33 -0.21 6.59 -26.93
C GLY A 33 -1.46 6.94 -26.12
N HIS A 34 -1.44 6.80 -24.80
CA HIS A 34 -2.58 7.09 -23.93
C HIS A 34 -2.11 7.56 -22.55
N HIS A 35 -2.98 8.21 -21.76
CA HIS A 35 -2.69 8.54 -20.37
C HIS A 35 -2.76 7.30 -19.48
N THR A 36 -1.95 7.27 -18.41
CA THR A 36 -1.95 6.21 -17.40
C THR A 36 -3.35 5.92 -16.85
N ASP A 37 -4.19 6.94 -16.64
CA ASP A 37 -5.57 6.81 -16.10
C ASP A 37 -6.50 5.99 -17.01
N HIS A 38 -6.22 5.96 -18.32
CA HIS A 38 -6.98 5.21 -19.31
C HIS A 38 -6.26 3.91 -19.75
N CYS A 39 -5.22 3.51 -19.04
CA CYS A 39 -4.47 2.30 -19.36
C CYS A 39 -5.25 1.03 -19.01
N THR A 40 -5.81 0.37 -20.02
CA THR A 40 -6.54 -0.89 -19.86
C THR A 40 -5.65 -2.01 -19.32
N ALA A 41 -4.39 -2.08 -19.76
CA ALA A 41 -3.44 -3.09 -19.27
C ALA A 41 -3.16 -2.92 -17.77
N LEU A 42 -2.94 -1.69 -17.32
CA LEU A 42 -2.77 -1.37 -15.89
C LEU A 42 -4.01 -1.75 -15.08
N ARG A 43 -5.20 -1.39 -15.56
CA ARG A 43 -6.46 -1.79 -14.89
C ARG A 43 -6.57 -3.31 -14.75
N HIS A 44 -6.25 -4.06 -15.80
CA HIS A 44 -6.29 -5.53 -15.72
C HIS A 44 -5.24 -6.07 -14.75
N ALA A 45 -4.00 -5.57 -14.80
CA ALA A 45 -2.96 -5.99 -13.86
C ALA A 45 -3.35 -5.74 -12.39
N ILE A 46 -3.98 -4.60 -12.08
CA ILE A 46 -4.50 -4.33 -10.74
C ILE A 46 -5.59 -5.33 -10.36
N GLN A 47 -6.52 -5.62 -11.27
CA GLN A 47 -7.58 -6.60 -11.01
C GLN A 47 -7.01 -8.01 -10.81
N ASP A 48 -6.04 -8.44 -11.61
CA ASP A 48 -5.38 -9.73 -11.44
C ASP A 48 -4.70 -9.84 -10.06
N ILE A 49 -4.12 -8.74 -9.55
CA ILE A 49 -3.53 -8.69 -8.20
C ILE A 49 -4.62 -8.80 -7.11
N VAL A 50 -5.77 -8.16 -7.30
CA VAL A 50 -6.93 -8.27 -6.40
C VAL A 50 -7.49 -9.69 -6.41
N ASP A 51 -7.73 -10.24 -7.60
CA ASP A 51 -8.33 -11.56 -7.78
C ASP A 51 -7.41 -12.69 -7.32
N SER A 52 -6.09 -12.50 -7.45
CA SER A 52 -5.10 -13.48 -6.94
C SER A 52 -4.99 -13.51 -5.41
N GLY A 53 -5.58 -12.54 -4.70
CA GLY A 53 -5.48 -12.47 -3.24
C GLY A 53 -4.06 -12.25 -2.74
N THR A 54 -3.17 -11.70 -3.58
CA THR A 54 -1.76 -11.42 -3.24
C THR A 54 -1.62 -10.29 -2.19
N PHE A 55 -2.73 -9.64 -1.85
CA PHE A 55 -2.83 -8.84 -0.63
C PHE A 55 -2.74 -9.78 0.57
N GLY A 56 -1.51 -9.99 1.05
CA GLY A 56 -1.27 -10.71 2.29
C GLY A 56 -2.22 -10.19 3.37
N HIS A 57 -2.94 -11.10 4.02
CA HIS A 57 -3.75 -10.78 5.19
C HIS A 57 -2.85 -10.04 6.19
N PRO A 58 -3.28 -8.90 6.78
CA PRO A 58 -2.46 -8.13 7.71
C PRO A 58 -2.24 -8.83 9.07
N GLN A 59 -2.14 -10.17 9.13
CA GLN A 59 -1.94 -10.92 10.36
C GLN A 59 -0.83 -11.96 10.24
N SER A 60 0.39 -11.46 10.10
CA SER A 60 1.68 -12.12 10.42
C SER A 60 2.73 -11.30 9.66
N ASP A 61 3.62 -10.49 10.20
CA ASP A 61 4.29 -10.47 11.49
C ASP A 61 4.78 -9.04 11.75
N MET A 62 3.92 -8.17 12.25
CA MET A 62 4.40 -6.88 12.74
C MET A 62 3.71 -6.58 14.07
N PHE A 63 4.49 -6.76 15.13
CA PHE A 63 4.24 -6.22 16.46
C PHE A 63 3.32 -7.05 17.37
N SER A 64 3.72 -8.28 17.69
CA SER A 64 3.57 -8.71 19.08
C SER A 64 4.41 -7.75 19.92
N ILE A 65 3.80 -6.71 20.48
CA ILE A 65 4.37 -6.03 21.64
C ILE A 65 4.46 -7.12 22.70
N PRO A 66 5.64 -7.55 23.14
CA PRO A 66 5.68 -8.34 24.36
C PRO A 66 5.17 -7.41 25.44
N THR A 67 3.97 -7.69 25.94
CA THR A 67 3.37 -7.02 27.08
C THR A 67 4.37 -7.08 28.23
N LEU A 68 5.16 -6.02 28.42
CA LEU A 68 6.00 -5.84 29.60
C LEU A 68 5.08 -5.48 30.78
N ALA A 69 4.22 -6.42 31.18
CA ALA A 69 3.31 -6.28 32.31
C ALA A 69 3.99 -6.53 33.67
N GLN A 70 5.31 -6.65 33.73
CA GLN A 70 5.99 -7.03 34.97
C GLN A 70 7.32 -6.31 35.14
N ALA A 71 7.29 -5.02 35.50
CA ALA A 71 8.46 -4.39 36.10
C ALA A 71 8.15 -3.14 36.95
N MET A 72 7.00 -3.01 37.62
CA MET A 72 6.85 -2.06 38.75
C MET A 72 5.73 -2.50 39.71
N ARG A 73 5.91 -3.66 40.37
CA ARG A 73 5.29 -3.88 41.68
C ARG A 73 6.39 -3.99 42.72
N ALA A 74 6.19 -3.25 43.82
CA ALA A 74 7.09 -2.96 44.94
C ALA A 74 8.15 -1.91 44.56
N ASP A 75 8.24 -0.73 45.19
CA ASP A 75 8.23 -0.54 46.64
C ASP A 75 7.86 0.90 47.07
N THR A 76 7.10 0.99 48.16
CA THR A 76 7.09 2.03 49.22
C THR A 76 7.15 3.53 48.86
N LEU A 77 6.04 4.26 49.08
CA LEU A 77 5.76 5.01 50.32
C LEU A 77 4.47 5.83 50.13
N SER A 78 3.48 5.57 50.97
CA SER A 78 2.30 6.43 51.14
C SER A 78 2.71 7.77 51.76
N PRO A 79 2.22 8.91 51.23
CA PRO A 79 1.93 10.04 52.10
C PRO A 79 0.47 10.46 51.94
N ALA A 80 -0.20 10.49 53.09
CA ALA A 80 -1.53 11.05 53.28
C ALA A 80 -1.66 12.46 52.70
N VAL A 81 -2.81 12.75 52.08
CA VAL A 81 -3.28 14.12 51.91
C VAL A 81 -4.74 14.17 52.39
N PRO A 82 -5.07 15.09 53.32
CA PRO A 82 -6.33 15.08 54.05
C PRO A 82 -7.52 15.56 53.22
N ASP A 83 -8.67 14.96 53.49
CA ASP A 83 -10.00 15.32 53.02
C ASP A 83 -10.32 16.76 53.46
N LEU A 84 -10.55 17.66 52.50
CA LEU A 84 -10.98 19.03 52.77
C LEU A 84 -12.20 19.38 51.92
N ILE A 85 -13.35 19.37 52.60
CA ILE A 85 -14.56 20.21 52.50
C ILE A 85 -15.40 20.18 51.22
N ASP A 86 -16.69 19.89 51.42
CA ASP A 86 -17.76 20.79 50.98
C ASP A 86 -18.89 20.78 52.02
N LEU A 87 -18.99 21.87 52.78
CA LEU A 87 -20.15 22.20 53.60
C LEU A 87 -20.72 23.48 52.98
N GLY A 88 -21.80 23.33 52.21
CA GLY A 88 -22.54 24.43 51.62
C GLY A 88 -24.05 24.14 51.69
N ASP A 89 -24.70 24.92 52.56
CA ASP A 89 -26.12 25.01 52.95
C ASP A 89 -27.19 24.43 51.99
#